data_AF-A0AAN6QHP5-F1
#
_entry.id   AF-A0AAN6QHP5-F1
#
_cell.length_a   1.000
_cell.length_b   1.000
_cell.length_c   1.000
_cell.angle_alpha   90.00
_cell.angle_beta   90.00
_cell.angle_gamma   90.00
#
_symmetry.space_group_name_H-M   'P 1'
#
loop_
_entity.id
_entity.type
_entity.pdbx_description
1 polymer ?
#
loop_
_entity_poly.entity_id
_entity_poly.type
_entity_poly.pdbx_seq_one_letter_code
_entity_poly.pdbx_strand_id
1 'polypeptide(L)'
;MTYTTAVIKEALRLWPPAGTARKTAPGSGLTVHTSTGEYRLEGVYVYNCAIMIQRDPEVYGDTANDFVPERWLHNAADQIPISAWRPFERGPRNCIGQELAQIEARVVIALVARRFDFVKVGIGELSLDESGKPILDAKGRFKVVSEMYPTRQVTPKPVDGMMMRVKVT
;
A
#
# COMPACT_ATOMS: atom_id res chain seq x y z
N MET A 1 11.29 -5.60 15.64
CA MET A 1 10.42 -6.14 14.57
C MET A 1 10.59 -5.34 13.28
N THR A 2 11.81 -5.30 12.74
CA THR A 2 12.15 -4.43 11.60
C THR A 2 11.43 -4.89 10.33
N TYR A 3 11.47 -6.19 10.02
CA TYR A 3 10.82 -6.74 8.84
C TYR A 3 9.29 -6.63 8.89
N THR A 4 8.66 -6.84 10.05
CA THR A 4 7.21 -6.61 10.22
C THR A 4 6.82 -5.17 9.91
N THR A 5 7.64 -4.20 10.33
CA THR A 5 7.40 -2.78 10.04
C THR A 5 7.52 -2.51 8.53
N ALA A 6 8.51 -3.11 7.88
CA ALA A 6 8.69 -3.02 6.44
C ALA A 6 7.49 -3.61 5.66
N VAL A 7 6.97 -4.76 6.08
CA VAL A 7 5.76 -5.39 5.53
C VAL A 7 4.55 -4.45 5.66
N ILE A 8 4.35 -3.82 6.83
CA ILE A 8 3.25 -2.87 7.05
C ILE A 8 3.39 -1.65 6.14
N LYS A 9 4.58 -1.06 6.05
CA LYS A 9 4.83 0.11 5.20
C LYS A 9 4.56 -0.19 3.73
N GLU A 10 4.96 -1.37 3.27
CA GLU A 10 4.73 -1.79 1.88
C GLU A 10 3.26 -2.10 1.59
N ALA A 11 2.57 -2.73 2.52
CA ALA A 11 1.14 -2.99 2.40
C ALA A 11 0.35 -1.67 2.29
N LEU A 12 0.69 -0.67 3.13
CA LEU A 12 0.08 0.66 3.10
C LEU A 12 0.45 1.48 1.84
N ARG A 13 1.62 1.22 1.26
CA ARG A 13 2.05 1.84 -0.01
C ARG A 13 1.17 1.36 -1.16
N LEU A 14 1.02 0.04 -1.31
CA LEU A 14 0.20 -0.54 -2.36
C LEU A 14 -1.30 -0.33 -2.09
N TRP A 15 -1.75 -0.46 -0.85
CA TRP A 15 -3.18 -0.45 -0.53
C TRP A 15 -3.47 0.59 0.56
N PRO A 16 -3.33 1.90 0.26
CA PRO A 16 -3.60 2.95 1.22
C PRO A 16 -5.08 2.90 1.65
N PRO A 17 -5.38 2.84 2.96
CA PRO A 17 -6.75 2.70 3.45
C PRO A 17 -7.64 3.90 3.13
N ALA A 18 -7.07 5.09 3.04
CA ALA A 18 -7.80 6.34 2.87
C ALA A 18 -7.14 7.24 1.83
N GLY A 19 -7.94 8.13 1.24
CA GLY A 19 -7.48 9.27 0.46
C GLY A 19 -8.16 10.53 0.96
N THR A 20 -7.56 11.69 0.69
CA THR A 20 -8.14 12.95 1.15
C THR A 20 -8.34 13.97 0.05
N ALA A 21 -9.46 14.69 0.11
CA ALA A 21 -9.72 15.89 -0.68
C ALA A 21 -9.56 17.14 0.22
N ARG A 22 -9.09 18.24 -0.38
CA ARG A 22 -9.02 19.55 0.27
C ARG A 22 -9.56 20.59 -0.69
N LYS A 23 -10.46 21.45 -0.21
CA LYS A 23 -10.86 22.65 -0.95
C LYS A 23 -9.78 23.70 -0.76
N THR A 24 -9.28 24.24 -1.85
CA THR A 24 -8.36 25.37 -1.83
C THR A 24 -9.16 26.66 -1.66
N ALA A 25 -8.60 27.63 -0.93
CA ALA A 25 -9.30 28.90 -0.73
C ALA A 25 -9.36 29.69 -2.04
N PRO A 26 -10.51 30.28 -2.40
CA PRO A 26 -10.59 31.27 -3.48
C PRO A 26 -9.63 32.43 -3.18
N GLY A 27 -8.89 32.91 -4.18
CA GLY A 27 -7.93 34.00 -3.99
C GLY A 27 -6.65 33.60 -3.25
N SER A 28 -6.38 32.29 -3.07
CA SER A 28 -5.19 31.82 -2.34
C SER A 28 -3.87 32.00 -3.11
N GLY A 29 -3.92 32.32 -4.41
CA GLY A 29 -2.72 32.33 -5.26
C GLY A 29 -2.14 30.94 -5.54
N LEU A 30 -2.78 29.85 -5.07
CA LEU A 30 -2.20 28.51 -5.12
C LEU A 30 -2.01 28.06 -6.58
N THR A 31 -0.76 27.82 -6.93
CA THR A 31 -0.34 27.42 -8.26
C THR A 31 0.60 26.22 -8.16
N VAL A 32 0.40 25.23 -9.02
CA VAL A 32 1.23 24.02 -9.11
C VAL A 32 1.89 23.97 -10.47
N HIS A 33 3.20 23.80 -10.48
CA HIS A 33 3.97 23.57 -11.71
C HIS A 33 4.19 22.07 -11.88
N THR A 34 3.89 21.57 -13.06
CA THR A 34 4.16 20.18 -13.47
C THR A 34 5.00 20.19 -14.74
N SER A 35 5.41 19.00 -15.19
CA SER A 35 6.06 18.83 -16.50
C SER A 35 5.17 19.23 -17.69
N THR A 36 3.86 19.32 -17.49
CA THR A 36 2.88 19.67 -18.53
C THR A 36 2.42 21.12 -18.49
N GLY A 37 2.85 21.90 -17.49
CA GLY A 37 2.56 23.32 -17.39
C GLY A 37 2.24 23.79 -15.98
N GLU A 38 1.70 25.00 -15.89
CA GLU A 38 1.31 25.65 -14.65
C GLU A 38 -0.21 25.59 -14.47
N TYR A 39 -0.66 25.17 -13.28
CA TYR A 39 -2.08 25.02 -12.95
C TYR A 39 -2.44 25.87 -11.74
N ARG A 40 -3.36 26.81 -11.91
CA ARG A 40 -3.95 27.58 -10.81
C ARG A 40 -5.04 26.75 -10.16
N LEU A 41 -4.87 26.46 -8.87
CA LEU A 41 -5.73 25.58 -8.10
C LEU A 41 -6.48 26.36 -7.03
N GLU A 42 -7.03 27.54 -7.34
CA GLU A 42 -7.80 28.34 -6.38
C GLU A 42 -9.30 28.00 -6.44
N GLY A 43 -9.95 27.84 -5.29
CA GLY A 43 -11.39 27.57 -5.20
C GLY A 43 -11.82 26.15 -5.62
N VAL A 44 -10.88 25.24 -5.92
CA VAL A 44 -11.14 23.87 -6.40
C VAL A 44 -10.93 22.84 -5.29
N TYR A 45 -11.50 21.64 -5.47
CA TYR A 45 -11.15 20.49 -4.65
C TYR A 45 -9.94 19.77 -5.25
N VAL A 46 -8.86 19.68 -4.48
CA VAL A 46 -7.68 18.88 -4.82
C VAL A 46 -7.77 17.55 -4.09
N TYR A 47 -7.74 16.46 -4.85
CA TYR A 47 -7.72 15.11 -4.33
C TYR A 47 -6.33 14.50 -4.48
N ASN A 48 -5.69 14.18 -3.36
CA ASN A 48 -4.40 13.50 -3.37
C ASN A 48 -4.62 12.01 -3.54
N CYS A 49 -4.40 11.50 -4.75
CA CYS A 49 -4.63 10.11 -5.08
C CYS A 49 -3.45 9.25 -4.60
N ALA A 50 -3.43 8.89 -3.31
CA ALA A 50 -2.34 8.13 -2.68
C ALA A 50 -2.03 6.82 -3.43
N ILE A 51 -3.04 6.14 -4.00
CA ILE A 51 -2.82 4.89 -4.76
C ILE A 51 -1.94 5.10 -6.00
N MET A 52 -2.04 6.27 -6.65
CA MET A 52 -1.23 6.64 -7.82
C MET A 52 0.14 7.16 -7.39
N ILE A 53 0.17 8.11 -6.44
CA ILE A 53 1.42 8.68 -5.91
C ILE A 53 2.37 7.58 -5.40
N GLN A 54 1.81 6.61 -4.68
CA GLN A 54 2.58 5.51 -4.08
C GLN A 54 2.96 4.41 -5.08
N ARG A 55 2.60 4.56 -6.37
CA ARG A 55 2.96 3.67 -7.49
C ARG A 55 3.69 4.42 -8.61
N ASP A 56 4.17 5.62 -8.33
CA ASP A 56 4.93 6.38 -9.30
C ASP A 56 6.23 5.64 -9.68
N PRO A 57 6.42 5.21 -10.94
CA PRO A 57 7.64 4.52 -11.36
C PRO A 57 8.86 5.43 -11.29
N GLU A 58 8.73 6.75 -11.31
CA GLU A 58 9.86 7.67 -11.10
C GLU A 58 10.40 7.59 -9.68
N VAL A 59 9.56 7.19 -8.71
CA VAL A 59 9.95 7.02 -7.30
C VAL A 59 10.29 5.57 -6.97
N TYR A 60 9.48 4.62 -7.42
CA TYR A 60 9.56 3.22 -6.99
C TYR A 60 10.17 2.28 -8.04
N GLY A 61 10.51 2.80 -9.22
CA GLY A 61 11.11 2.06 -10.33
C GLY A 61 10.20 0.97 -10.89
N ASP A 62 10.81 -0.03 -11.52
CA ASP A 62 10.10 -1.16 -12.16
C ASP A 62 9.27 -2.01 -11.20
N THR A 63 9.54 -1.88 -9.89
CA THR A 63 8.84 -2.59 -8.82
C THR A 63 7.71 -1.77 -8.20
N ALA A 64 7.29 -0.66 -8.82
CA ALA A 64 6.25 0.22 -8.31
C ALA A 64 4.92 -0.49 -8.03
N ASN A 65 4.59 -1.54 -8.78
CA ASN A 65 3.38 -2.34 -8.57
C ASN A 65 3.61 -3.62 -7.78
N ASP A 66 4.86 -3.92 -7.42
CA ASP A 66 5.24 -5.16 -6.75
C ASP A 66 5.29 -4.95 -5.23
N PHE A 67 4.99 -6.00 -4.46
CA PHE A 67 5.11 -5.97 -3.00
C PHE A 67 6.55 -6.31 -2.59
N VAL A 68 7.33 -5.30 -2.23
CA VAL A 68 8.77 -5.43 -1.89
C VAL A 68 9.05 -4.79 -0.52
N PRO A 69 8.84 -5.50 0.60
CA PRO A 69 9.13 -4.98 1.95
C PRO A 69 10.57 -4.49 2.11
N GLU A 70 11.52 -5.12 1.44
CA GLU A 70 12.95 -4.86 1.53
C GLU A 70 13.31 -3.40 1.22
N ARG A 71 12.47 -2.68 0.45
CA ARG A 71 12.66 -1.25 0.17
C ARG A 71 12.65 -0.37 1.43
N TRP A 72 12.07 -0.87 2.52
CA TRP A 72 11.96 -0.16 3.79
C TRP A 72 13.03 -0.56 4.79
N LEU A 73 13.98 -1.40 4.39
CA LEU A 73 15.09 -1.85 5.21
C LEU A 73 16.35 -1.05 4.87
N HIS A 74 17.23 -0.93 5.87
CA HIS A 74 18.53 -0.25 5.73
C HIS A 74 18.35 1.17 5.13
N ASN A 75 19.29 1.59 4.29
CA ASN A 75 19.33 2.93 3.70
C ASN A 75 18.51 3.04 2.40
N ALA A 76 17.84 1.95 1.96
CA ALA A 76 17.04 1.96 0.74
C ALA A 76 15.83 2.90 0.86
N ALA A 77 15.29 3.04 2.07
CA ALA A 77 14.18 3.93 2.36
C ALA A 77 14.53 5.42 2.21
N ASP A 78 15.81 5.77 2.38
CA ASP A 78 16.28 7.16 2.33
C ASP A 78 16.23 7.75 0.92
N GLN A 79 16.15 6.90 -0.11
CA GLN A 79 16.00 7.30 -1.50
C GLN A 79 14.54 7.65 -1.86
N ILE A 80 13.58 7.27 -1.01
CA ILE A 80 12.16 7.54 -1.25
C ILE A 80 11.84 8.95 -0.75
N PRO A 81 11.37 9.87 -1.60
CA PRO A 81 10.97 11.19 -1.16
C PRO A 81 9.93 11.10 -0.04
N ILE A 82 10.11 11.89 1.02
CA ILE A 82 9.22 11.87 2.20
C ILE A 82 7.73 12.10 1.84
N SER A 83 7.46 12.80 0.74
CA SER A 83 6.11 13.06 0.24
C SER A 83 5.54 11.95 -0.65
N ALA A 84 6.31 10.90 -0.98
CA ALA A 84 5.88 9.83 -1.87
C ALA A 84 5.24 8.63 -1.15
N TRP A 85 5.43 8.51 0.16
CA TRP A 85 4.71 7.55 1.01
C TRP A 85 3.66 8.31 1.85
N ARG A 86 2.37 8.16 1.50
CA ARG A 86 1.27 8.98 2.04
C ARG A 86 0.04 8.21 2.52
N PRO A 87 0.16 7.06 3.21
CA PRO A 87 -1.03 6.37 3.71
C PRO A 87 -1.71 7.09 4.88
N PHE A 88 -1.01 8.03 5.53
CA PHE A 88 -1.50 8.85 6.64
C PHE A 88 -1.56 10.34 6.33
N GLU A 89 -1.45 10.70 5.04
CA GLU A 89 -1.24 12.07 4.58
C GLU A 89 -0.01 12.76 5.20
N ARG A 90 0.22 14.02 4.82
CA ARG A 90 1.31 14.86 5.31
C ARG A 90 0.83 16.28 5.55
N GLY A 91 1.49 16.98 6.48
CA GLY A 91 1.22 18.37 6.84
C GLY A 91 0.38 18.47 8.12
N PRO A 92 -0.15 19.66 8.44
CA PRO A 92 -0.84 19.94 9.71
C PRO A 92 -2.10 19.10 9.97
N ARG A 93 -2.58 18.40 8.94
CA ARG A 93 -3.77 17.54 8.97
C ARG A 93 -3.44 16.08 8.61
N ASN A 94 -2.18 15.65 8.84
CA ASN A 94 -1.83 14.24 8.80
C ASN A 94 -2.57 13.46 9.89
N CYS A 95 -2.60 12.13 9.78
CA CYS A 95 -3.32 11.29 10.71
C CYS A 95 -2.73 11.41 12.12
N ILE A 96 -3.50 11.97 13.05
CA ILE A 96 -3.15 12.03 14.47
C ILE A 96 -2.96 10.63 15.09
N GLY A 97 -3.63 9.61 14.52
CA GLY A 97 -3.56 8.22 14.98
C GLY A 97 -2.48 7.37 14.30
N GLN A 98 -1.60 7.96 13.48
CA GLN A 98 -0.58 7.20 12.73
C GLN A 98 0.28 6.32 13.65
N GLU A 99 0.79 6.86 14.76
CA GLU A 99 1.65 6.12 15.67
C GLU A 99 0.92 4.95 16.35
N LEU A 100 -0.32 5.19 16.79
CA LEU A 100 -1.15 4.13 17.38
C LEU A 100 -1.42 3.02 16.35
N ALA A 101 -1.84 3.38 15.13
CA ALA A 101 -2.13 2.41 14.07
C ALA A 101 -0.90 1.54 13.72
N GLN A 102 0.30 2.14 13.72
CA GLN A 102 1.56 1.41 13.49
C GLN A 102 1.91 0.46 14.64
N ILE A 103 1.62 0.84 15.89
CA ILE A 103 1.81 -0.05 17.05
C ILE A 103 0.83 -1.21 16.97
N GLU A 104 -0.46 -0.93 16.80
CA GLU A 104 -1.51 -1.96 16.72
C GLU A 104 -1.26 -2.95 15.58
N ALA A 105 -0.93 -2.45 14.38
CA ALA A 105 -0.64 -3.31 13.23
C ALA A 105 0.56 -4.25 13.51
N ARG A 106 1.63 -3.75 14.13
CA ARG A 106 2.79 -4.56 14.50
C ARG A 106 2.41 -5.66 15.50
N VAL A 107 1.64 -5.32 16.53
CA VAL A 107 1.21 -6.27 17.56
C VAL A 107 0.29 -7.33 16.95
N VAL A 108 -0.72 -6.93 16.18
CA VAL A 108 -1.66 -7.85 15.53
C VAL A 108 -0.92 -8.82 14.62
N ILE A 109 -0.04 -8.33 13.73
CA ILE A 109 0.71 -9.20 12.83
C ILE A 109 1.66 -10.12 13.62
N ALA A 110 2.31 -9.64 14.67
CA ALA A 110 3.19 -10.47 15.52
C ALA A 110 2.44 -11.66 16.13
N LEU A 111 1.26 -11.39 16.69
CA LEU A 111 0.45 -12.40 17.37
C LEU A 111 -0.16 -13.39 16.38
N VAL A 112 -0.66 -12.87 15.26
CA VAL A 112 -1.35 -13.66 14.24
C VAL A 112 -0.36 -14.55 13.48
N ALA A 113 0.75 -13.99 12.98
CA ALA A 113 1.74 -14.75 12.21
C ALA A 113 2.50 -15.79 13.05
N ARG A 114 2.54 -15.63 14.38
CA ARG A 114 3.16 -16.61 15.28
C ARG A 114 2.28 -17.83 15.53
N ARG A 115 0.95 -17.68 15.47
CA ARG A 115 -0.02 -18.69 15.94
C ARG A 115 -0.78 -19.37 14.81
N PHE A 116 -0.82 -18.76 13.63
CA PHE A 116 -1.68 -19.22 12.56
C PHE A 116 -0.92 -19.28 11.23
N ASP A 117 -1.14 -20.38 10.52
CA ASP A 117 -0.77 -20.53 9.12
C ASP A 117 -1.98 -20.20 8.24
N PHE A 118 -1.78 -19.30 7.27
CA PHE A 118 -2.82 -18.86 6.34
C PHE A 118 -2.57 -19.42 4.95
N VAL A 119 -3.63 -19.95 4.33
CA VAL A 119 -3.65 -20.33 2.92
C VAL A 119 -4.80 -19.62 2.23
N LYS A 120 -4.50 -18.84 1.19
CA LYS A 120 -5.52 -18.16 0.40
C LYS A 120 -6.36 -19.17 -0.38
N VAL A 121 -7.69 -18.99 -0.37
CA VAL A 121 -8.65 -19.84 -1.09
C VAL A 121 -9.54 -18.96 -1.97
N GLY A 122 -9.86 -19.40 -3.19
CA GLY A 122 -10.67 -18.63 -4.13
C GLY A 122 -9.84 -17.63 -4.94
N ILE A 123 -10.32 -16.40 -5.10
CA ILE A 123 -9.60 -15.39 -5.90
C ILE A 123 -8.23 -15.12 -5.26
N GLY A 124 -7.15 -15.14 -6.05
CA GLY A 124 -5.78 -14.99 -5.52
C GLY A 124 -5.17 -16.25 -4.90
N GLU A 125 -5.79 -17.43 -5.04
CA GLU A 125 -5.17 -18.68 -4.64
C GLU A 125 -3.90 -18.98 -5.44
N LEU A 126 -2.95 -19.67 -4.81
CA LEU A 126 -1.66 -19.99 -5.42
C LEU A 126 -1.83 -21.05 -6.51
N SER A 127 -1.13 -20.87 -7.63
CA SER A 127 -0.92 -21.92 -8.62
C SER A 127 0.04 -22.96 -8.05
N LEU A 128 -0.36 -24.23 -8.08
CA LEU A 128 0.41 -25.36 -7.57
C LEU A 128 0.92 -26.25 -8.72
N ASP A 129 2.07 -26.87 -8.53
CA ASP A 129 2.58 -27.92 -9.42
C ASP A 129 1.88 -29.27 -9.18
N GLU A 130 2.24 -30.30 -9.95
CA GLU A 130 1.69 -31.66 -9.82
C GLU A 130 1.95 -32.28 -8.44
N SER A 131 2.94 -31.78 -7.70
CA SER A 131 3.29 -32.21 -6.34
C SER A 131 2.60 -31.37 -5.26
N GLY A 132 1.75 -30.40 -5.63
CA GLY A 132 1.04 -29.52 -4.72
C GLY A 132 1.89 -28.38 -4.14
N LYS A 133 3.05 -28.07 -4.71
CA LYS A 133 3.90 -26.95 -4.26
C LYS A 133 3.61 -25.66 -5.04
N PRO A 134 3.68 -24.48 -4.41
CA PRO A 134 3.50 -23.21 -5.10
C PRO A 134 4.52 -22.98 -6.22
N ILE A 135 4.04 -22.58 -7.39
CA ILE A 135 4.84 -22.22 -8.56
C ILE A 135 5.31 -20.77 -8.43
N LEU A 136 6.56 -20.48 -8.80
CA LEU A 136 7.08 -19.12 -8.89
C LEU A 136 6.91 -18.54 -10.31
N ASP A 137 6.66 -17.23 -10.40
CA ASP A 137 6.67 -16.46 -11.63
C ASP A 137 8.11 -16.04 -12.02
N ALA A 138 8.25 -15.39 -13.18
CA ALA A 138 9.55 -14.91 -13.68
C ALA A 138 10.24 -13.89 -12.75
N LYS A 139 9.50 -13.28 -11.82
CA LYS A 139 10.01 -12.35 -10.81
C LYS A 139 10.28 -13.03 -9.46
N GLY A 140 10.17 -14.35 -9.37
CA GLY A 140 10.39 -15.11 -8.14
C GLY A 140 9.26 -14.99 -7.11
N ARG A 141 8.05 -14.58 -7.53
CA ARG A 141 6.86 -14.46 -6.67
C ARG A 141 5.96 -15.67 -6.87
N PHE A 142 5.16 -16.02 -5.87
CA PHE A 142 4.18 -17.09 -6.06
C PHE A 142 3.15 -16.69 -7.11
N LYS A 143 3.04 -17.52 -8.15
CA LYS A 143 2.03 -17.38 -9.19
C LYS A 143 0.66 -17.65 -8.58
N VAL A 144 -0.33 -16.83 -8.97
CA VAL A 144 -1.73 -17.01 -8.56
C VAL A 144 -2.57 -17.51 -9.73
N VAL A 145 -3.63 -18.25 -9.42
CA VAL A 145 -4.60 -18.75 -10.42
C VAL A 145 -5.41 -17.58 -11.00
N SER A 146 -5.75 -16.61 -10.16
CA SER A 146 -6.48 -15.39 -10.56
C SER A 146 -5.99 -14.20 -9.75
N GLU A 147 -6.02 -13.00 -10.32
CA GLU A 147 -5.57 -11.79 -9.64
C GLU A 147 -6.64 -11.27 -8.67
N MET A 148 -6.20 -10.95 -7.44
CA MET A 148 -7.02 -10.25 -6.47
C MET A 148 -6.97 -8.74 -6.72
N TYR A 149 -8.13 -8.10 -6.62
CA TYR A 149 -8.26 -6.66 -6.76
C TYR A 149 -9.17 -6.08 -5.66
N PRO A 150 -8.99 -4.80 -5.30
CA PRO A 150 -9.86 -4.14 -4.35
C PRO A 150 -11.18 -3.72 -5.02
N THR A 151 -12.26 -3.75 -4.25
CA THR A 151 -13.52 -3.09 -4.60
C THR A 151 -13.53 -1.66 -4.07
N ARG A 152 -14.17 -0.76 -4.83
CA ARG A 152 -14.18 0.69 -4.54
C ARG A 152 -15.22 1.02 -3.46
N GLN A 153 -14.81 0.88 -2.21
CA GLN A 153 -15.54 1.39 -1.04
C GLN A 153 -14.81 2.63 -0.46
N VAL A 154 -15.28 3.16 0.67
CA VAL A 154 -14.59 4.25 1.41
C VAL A 154 -13.14 3.88 1.74
N THR A 155 -12.87 2.59 1.97
CA THR A 155 -11.54 2.01 2.10
C THR A 155 -11.42 0.81 1.16
N PRO A 156 -10.24 0.50 0.59
CA PRO A 156 -10.08 -0.65 -0.29
C PRO A 156 -10.38 -1.94 0.47
N LYS A 157 -11.27 -2.77 -0.08
CA LYS A 157 -11.59 -4.11 0.43
C LYS A 157 -11.34 -5.16 -0.65
N PRO A 158 -10.69 -6.30 -0.32
CA PRO A 158 -10.56 -7.42 -1.24
C PRO A 158 -11.92 -7.84 -1.80
N VAL A 159 -12.00 -8.07 -3.11
CA VAL A 159 -13.26 -8.38 -3.80
C VAL A 159 -14.02 -9.57 -3.23
N ASP A 160 -13.30 -10.55 -2.69
CA ASP A 160 -13.87 -11.78 -2.13
C ASP A 160 -13.93 -11.77 -0.59
N GLY A 161 -13.63 -10.64 0.06
CA GLY A 161 -13.57 -10.57 1.51
C GLY A 161 -12.33 -11.22 2.15
N MET A 162 -11.31 -11.58 1.36
CA MET A 162 -10.08 -12.24 1.83
C MET A 162 -10.30 -13.64 2.41
N MET A 163 -10.95 -14.51 1.64
CA MET A 163 -11.22 -15.89 2.07
C MET A 163 -9.92 -16.68 2.26
N MET A 164 -9.73 -17.23 3.46
CA MET A 164 -8.53 -17.95 3.89
C MET A 164 -8.90 -19.26 4.60
N ARG A 165 -8.10 -20.31 4.37
CA ARG A 165 -8.02 -21.46 5.27
C ARG A 165 -6.96 -21.16 6.33
N VAL A 166 -7.31 -21.36 7.60
CA VAL A 166 -6.44 -21.02 8.72
C VAL A 166 -6.19 -22.27 9.56
N LYS A 167 -4.91 -22.54 9.88
CA LYS A 167 -4.50 -23.63 10.78
C LYS A 167 -3.79 -23.03 11.99
N VAL A 168 -4.05 -23.57 13.18
CA VAL A 168 -3.31 -23.20 14.40
C VAL A 168 -1.98 -23.97 14.43
N THR A 169 -0.89 -23.25 14.72
CA THR A 169 0.46 -23.82 14.91
C THR A 169 0.78 -24.10 16.36
#